data_AF-A0A656GJN7-F1
#
_entry.id   AF-A0A656GJN7-F1
#
_cell.length_a   1.000
_cell.length_b   1.000
_cell.length_c   1.000
_cell.angle_alpha   90.00
_cell.angle_beta   90.00
_cell.angle_gamma   90.00
#
_symmetry.space_group_name_H-M   'P 1'
#
loop_
_entity.id
_entity.type
_entity.pdbx_description
1 polymer ?
#
loop_
_entity_poly.entity_id
_entity_poly.type
_entity_poly.pdbx_seq_one_letter_code
_entity_poly.pdbx_strand_id
1 'polypeptide(L)'
;SDVYEDEGIIMVTPAATSPEITARGYKLVFRTIGLDSAQGPAAGNYIADVAKPKIVAVIHDKQQYGEGIATAVKQTLEKKGVKVALFEGINAGDKDFSSLIAKLKQANVDFVYYGGYHPELGQILRQSKEKGLNAKFMGPEGVGNESISQIAGDASEGLLVTLPKSFDQDPANQALTEAFKAKKEDPSGPFVYPSYSAVQVIADGIAAAKSEDTAKVA
;
A
#
# COMPACT_ATOMS: atom_id res chain seq x y z
N SER A 1 16.74 1.98 8.39
CA SER A 1 17.34 3.07 7.59
C SER A 1 18.41 3.80 8.38
N ASP A 2 18.20 4.08 9.67
CA ASP A 2 19.13 4.84 10.52
C ASP A 2 20.51 4.19 10.59
N VAL A 3 20.55 2.89 10.89
CA VAL A 3 21.79 2.10 10.90
C VAL A 3 22.53 2.18 9.56
N TYR A 4 21.83 2.19 8.42
CA TYR A 4 22.51 2.27 7.11
C TYR A 4 23.09 3.66 6.85
N GLU A 5 22.34 4.72 7.21
CA GLU A 5 22.84 6.09 7.12
C GLU A 5 24.08 6.30 7.99
N ASP A 6 24.02 5.86 9.26
CA ASP A 6 25.10 6.04 10.24
C ASP A 6 26.35 5.23 9.88
N GLU A 7 26.18 4.04 9.30
CA GLU A 7 27.28 3.14 8.92
C GLU A 7 27.78 3.37 7.47
N GLY A 8 27.27 4.40 6.77
CA GLY A 8 27.74 4.73 5.43
C GLY A 8 27.35 3.69 4.37
N ILE A 9 26.15 3.11 4.47
CA ILE A 9 25.63 2.09 3.56
C ILE A 9 24.45 2.65 2.76
N ILE A 10 24.50 2.53 1.43
CA ILE A 10 23.36 2.89 0.57
C ILE A 10 22.20 1.93 0.83
N MET A 11 21.02 2.49 1.06
CA MET A 11 19.76 1.75 1.10
C MET A 11 18.82 2.27 0.01
N VAL A 12 18.47 1.40 -0.94
CA VAL A 12 17.41 1.68 -1.93
C VAL A 12 16.23 0.76 -1.65
N THR A 13 15.13 1.31 -1.13
CA THR A 13 13.92 0.51 -0.83
C THR A 13 12.97 0.46 -2.03
N PRO A 14 12.54 -0.75 -2.46
CA PRO A 14 11.59 -0.90 -3.56
C PRO A 14 10.13 -0.96 -3.10
N ALA A 15 9.86 -0.82 -1.80
CA ALA A 15 8.52 -1.09 -1.24
C ALA A 15 8.12 -0.17 -0.07
N ALA A 16 9.04 0.54 0.59
CA ALA A 16 8.64 1.44 1.68
C ALA A 16 8.07 2.76 1.13
N THR A 17 6.79 2.99 1.36
CA THR A 17 6.01 4.10 0.80
C THR A 17 5.77 5.25 1.79
N SER A 18 6.09 5.07 3.07
CA SER A 18 5.97 6.15 4.08
C SER A 18 6.80 7.36 3.68
N PRO A 19 6.23 8.58 3.64
CA PRO A 19 6.97 9.80 3.30
C PRO A 19 8.20 10.05 4.18
N GLU A 20 8.15 9.63 5.44
CA GLU A 20 9.23 9.85 6.41
C GLU A 20 10.53 9.14 6.03
N ILE A 21 10.47 8.08 5.21
CA ILE A 21 11.66 7.31 4.83
C ILE A 21 12.73 8.18 4.13
N THR A 22 12.33 9.23 3.41
CA THR A 22 13.24 10.18 2.74
C THR A 22 13.09 11.62 3.22
N ALA A 23 12.34 11.89 4.29
CA ALA A 23 12.10 13.26 4.77
C ALA A 23 13.04 13.70 5.90
N ARG A 24 13.94 12.82 6.35
CA ARG A 24 14.78 13.01 7.54
C ARG A 24 16.15 13.62 7.25
N GLY A 25 16.38 14.06 6.02
CA GLY A 25 17.65 14.67 5.60
C GLY A 25 18.78 13.68 5.30
N TYR A 26 18.48 12.38 5.34
CA TYR A 26 19.40 11.29 5.03
C TYR A 26 19.93 11.40 3.58
N LYS A 27 21.19 11.05 3.40
CA LYS A 27 21.92 11.15 2.13
C LYS A 27 22.04 9.81 1.43
N LEU A 28 21.95 8.70 2.16
CA LEU A 28 22.18 7.35 1.62
C LEU A 28 20.90 6.54 1.47
N VAL A 29 19.73 7.15 1.72
CA VAL A 29 18.43 6.50 1.67
C VAL A 29 17.60 6.96 0.48
N PHE A 30 17.36 6.04 -0.45
CA PHE A 30 16.61 6.26 -1.69
C PHE A 30 15.47 5.25 -1.81
N ARG A 31 14.61 5.45 -2.82
CA ARG A 31 13.51 4.52 -3.14
C ARG A 31 13.23 4.50 -4.64
N THR A 32 12.62 3.41 -5.09
CA THR A 32 12.09 3.25 -6.46
C THR A 32 10.57 3.12 -6.50
N ILE A 33 9.93 3.01 -5.33
CA ILE A 33 8.47 3.00 -5.17
C ILE A 33 7.91 4.41 -4.98
N GLY A 34 6.61 4.58 -5.25
CA GLY A 34 5.88 5.81 -4.96
C GLY A 34 5.68 6.05 -3.45
N LEU A 35 5.07 7.20 -3.12
CA LEU A 35 4.78 7.59 -1.74
C LEU A 35 3.30 7.47 -1.38
N ASP A 36 3.02 7.21 -0.11
CA ASP A 36 1.65 7.28 0.45
C ASP A 36 1.08 8.70 0.35
N SER A 37 1.93 9.73 0.32
CA SER A 37 1.51 11.12 0.09
C SER A 37 0.91 11.34 -1.30
N ALA A 38 1.13 10.41 -2.25
CA ALA A 38 0.43 10.37 -3.53
C ALA A 38 -0.74 9.38 -3.50
N GLN A 39 -0.56 8.21 -2.87
CA GLN A 39 -1.55 7.14 -2.86
C GLN A 39 -2.78 7.45 -2.01
N GLY A 40 -2.61 8.02 -0.82
CA GLY A 40 -3.71 8.44 0.06
C GLY A 40 -4.66 9.43 -0.63
N PRO A 41 -4.16 10.52 -1.23
CA PRO A 41 -4.98 11.42 -2.04
C PRO A 41 -5.64 10.75 -3.24
N ALA A 42 -4.97 9.82 -3.94
CA ALA A 42 -5.57 9.08 -5.04
C ALA A 42 -6.77 8.24 -4.58
N ALA A 43 -6.61 7.50 -3.47
CA ALA A 43 -7.69 6.73 -2.86
C ALA A 43 -8.85 7.62 -2.38
N GLY A 44 -8.54 8.68 -1.63
CA GLY A 44 -9.55 9.62 -1.14
C GLY A 44 -10.34 10.31 -2.26
N ASN A 45 -9.67 10.72 -3.33
CA ASN A 45 -10.32 11.29 -4.51
C ASN A 45 -11.21 10.26 -5.23
N TYR A 46 -10.75 9.01 -5.38
CA TYR A 46 -11.58 7.95 -5.96
C TYR A 46 -12.85 7.72 -5.13
N ILE A 47 -12.70 7.64 -3.80
CA ILE A 47 -13.83 7.46 -2.88
C ILE A 47 -14.82 8.61 -3.01
N ALA A 48 -14.35 9.86 -2.98
CA ALA A 48 -15.20 11.05 -3.03
C ALA A 48 -15.85 11.27 -4.41
N ASP A 49 -15.09 11.11 -5.49
CA ASP A 49 -15.49 11.55 -6.82
C ASP A 49 -16.11 10.42 -7.66
N VAL A 50 -15.77 9.16 -7.37
CA VAL A 50 -16.21 7.99 -8.16
C VAL A 50 -17.12 7.07 -7.35
N ALA A 51 -16.64 6.56 -6.21
CA ALA A 51 -17.42 5.61 -5.41
C ALA A 51 -18.66 6.25 -4.77
N LYS A 52 -18.56 7.54 -4.40
CA LYS A 52 -19.62 8.38 -3.82
C LYS A 52 -20.46 7.67 -2.75
N PRO A 53 -19.83 7.09 -1.71
CA PRO A 53 -20.53 6.41 -0.64
C PRO A 53 -21.31 7.39 0.23
N LYS A 54 -22.28 6.89 0.99
CA LYS A 54 -23.07 7.71 1.93
C LYS A 54 -22.36 7.85 3.27
N ILE A 55 -21.74 6.79 3.78
CA ILE A 55 -21.12 6.74 5.11
C ILE A 55 -19.80 5.97 5.04
N VAL A 56 -18.71 6.71 5.19
CA VAL A 56 -17.34 6.16 5.13
C VAL A 56 -16.80 5.87 6.53
N ALA A 57 -16.18 4.71 6.70
CA ALA A 57 -15.23 4.44 7.79
C ALA A 57 -13.81 4.32 7.25
N VAL A 58 -12.84 4.71 8.08
CA VAL A 58 -11.41 4.58 7.80
C VAL A 58 -10.78 3.80 8.94
N ILE A 59 -10.17 2.66 8.62
CA ILE A 59 -9.60 1.73 9.60
C ILE A 59 -8.09 1.61 9.34
N HIS A 60 -7.30 1.42 10.38
CA HIS A 60 -5.85 1.20 10.24
C HIS A 60 -5.30 0.17 11.23
N ASP A 61 -4.14 -0.41 10.95
CA ASP A 61 -3.46 -1.40 11.81
C ASP A 61 -2.51 -0.80 12.88
N LYS A 62 -2.55 0.54 13.05
CA LYS A 62 -1.69 1.34 13.94
C LYS A 62 -0.20 1.29 13.63
N GLN A 63 0.20 0.66 12.53
CA GLN A 63 1.57 0.72 12.07
C GLN A 63 1.79 2.01 11.28
N GLN A 64 3.04 2.47 11.21
CA GLN A 64 3.39 3.74 10.54
C GLN A 64 2.85 3.82 9.11
N TYR A 65 2.95 2.71 8.35
CA TYR A 65 2.39 2.62 7.00
C TYR A 65 0.85 2.70 7.01
N GLY A 66 0.17 1.77 7.70
CA GLY A 66 -1.28 1.67 7.67
C GLY A 66 -1.99 2.90 8.24
N GLU A 67 -1.50 3.42 9.37
CA GLU A 67 -2.04 4.66 9.97
C GLU A 67 -1.72 5.89 9.13
N GLY A 68 -0.51 5.98 8.58
CA GLY A 68 -0.08 7.10 7.73
C GLY A 68 -0.98 7.27 6.51
N ILE A 69 -1.21 6.18 5.76
CA ILE A 69 -2.06 6.23 4.56
C ILE A 69 -3.54 6.41 4.90
N ALA A 70 -4.05 5.76 5.95
CA ALA A 70 -5.42 5.96 6.43
C ALA A 70 -5.68 7.43 6.82
N THR A 71 -4.71 8.07 7.47
CA THR A 71 -4.77 9.49 7.83
C THR A 71 -4.81 10.38 6.59
N ALA A 72 -3.98 10.10 5.58
CA ALA A 72 -3.98 10.84 4.32
C ALA A 72 -5.30 10.71 3.55
N VAL A 73 -5.91 9.52 3.54
CA VAL A 73 -7.24 9.29 2.96
C VAL A 73 -8.30 10.08 3.70
N LYS A 74 -8.34 9.98 5.04
CA LYS A 74 -9.29 10.76 5.87
C LYS A 74 -9.19 12.26 5.58
N GLN A 75 -7.99 12.82 5.59
CA GLN A 75 -7.77 14.24 5.31
C GLN A 75 -8.25 14.64 3.90
N THR A 76 -8.05 13.77 2.90
CA THR A 76 -8.51 14.01 1.54
C THR A 76 -10.04 14.01 1.45
N LEU A 77 -10.68 13.04 2.11
CA LEU A 77 -12.14 12.95 2.21
C LEU A 77 -12.74 14.19 2.89
N GLU A 78 -12.17 14.62 4.02
CA GLU A 78 -12.64 15.81 4.75
C GLU A 78 -12.51 17.08 3.91
N LYS A 79 -11.39 17.25 3.18
CA LYS A 79 -11.21 18.36 2.22
C LYS A 79 -12.23 18.35 1.08
N LYS A 80 -12.74 17.17 0.71
CA LYS A 80 -13.79 16.96 -0.30
C LYS A 80 -15.20 17.06 0.28
N GLY A 81 -15.35 17.34 1.57
CA GLY A 81 -16.65 17.41 2.25
C GLY A 81 -17.30 16.05 2.53
N VAL A 82 -16.55 14.95 2.38
CA VAL A 82 -17.02 13.60 2.73
C VAL A 82 -16.74 13.37 4.21
N LYS A 83 -17.81 13.17 5.00
CA LYS A 83 -17.69 12.91 6.43
C LYS A 83 -17.23 11.47 6.67
N VAL A 84 -16.13 11.31 7.41
CA VAL A 84 -15.69 10.03 7.96
C VAL A 84 -16.43 9.77 9.27
N ALA A 85 -17.28 8.75 9.31
CA ALA A 85 -18.11 8.42 10.46
C ALA A 85 -17.32 7.73 11.57
N LEU A 86 -16.33 6.91 11.20
CA LEU A 86 -15.46 6.18 12.11
C LEU A 86 -14.02 6.25 11.62
N PHE A 87 -13.11 6.54 12.54
CA PHE A 87 -11.67 6.40 12.35
C PHE A 87 -11.14 5.53 13.50
N GLU A 88 -10.82 4.27 13.23
CA GLU A 88 -10.55 3.26 14.27
C GLU A 88 -9.28 2.47 13.94
N GLY A 89 -8.50 2.16 14.98
CA GLY A 89 -7.31 1.33 14.86
C GLY A 89 -7.54 -0.10 15.35
N ILE A 90 -7.11 -1.09 14.58
CA ILE A 90 -6.99 -2.50 14.99
C ILE A 90 -5.53 -2.83 15.33
N ASN A 91 -5.26 -3.94 15.99
CA ASN A 91 -3.87 -4.38 16.19
C ASN A 91 -3.51 -5.42 15.13
N ALA A 92 -2.33 -5.28 14.53
CA ALA A 92 -1.79 -6.30 13.65
C ALA A 92 -1.71 -7.65 14.37
N GLY A 93 -2.15 -8.72 13.71
CA GLY A 93 -2.25 -10.06 14.30
C GLY A 93 -3.61 -10.39 14.94
N ASP A 94 -4.50 -9.40 15.15
CA ASP A 94 -5.86 -9.66 15.63
C ASP A 94 -6.58 -10.62 14.67
N LYS A 95 -7.37 -11.55 15.24
CA LYS A 95 -8.13 -12.56 14.48
C LYS A 95 -9.64 -12.44 14.63
N ASP A 96 -10.11 -11.68 15.62
CA ASP A 96 -11.54 -11.42 15.83
C ASP A 96 -11.83 -9.94 15.64
N PHE A 97 -12.60 -9.62 14.60
CA PHE A 97 -13.04 -8.27 14.26
C PHE A 97 -14.53 -8.07 14.55
N SER A 98 -15.14 -8.93 15.35
CA SER A 98 -16.56 -8.90 15.69
C SER A 98 -17.04 -7.55 16.23
N SER A 99 -16.27 -6.96 17.16
CA SER A 99 -16.56 -5.65 17.75
C SER A 99 -16.47 -4.52 16.73
N LEU A 100 -15.41 -4.52 15.91
CA LEU A 100 -15.26 -3.55 14.82
C LEU A 100 -16.46 -3.62 13.86
N ILE A 101 -16.82 -4.82 13.41
CA ILE A 101 -17.92 -5.02 12.46
C ILE A 101 -19.27 -4.60 13.07
N ALA A 102 -19.49 -4.86 14.35
CA ALA A 102 -20.69 -4.39 15.05
C ALA A 102 -20.78 -2.86 15.05
N LYS A 103 -19.68 -2.15 15.33
CA LYS A 103 -19.61 -0.68 15.25
C LYS A 103 -19.89 -0.18 13.82
N LEU A 104 -19.28 -0.80 12.80
CA LEU A 104 -19.50 -0.43 11.39
C LEU A 104 -20.99 -0.56 11.00
N LYS A 105 -21.64 -1.65 11.41
CA LYS A 105 -23.08 -1.86 11.18
C LYS A 105 -23.94 -0.83 11.92
N GLN A 106 -23.64 -0.55 13.18
CA GLN A 106 -24.38 0.44 13.98
C GLN A 106 -24.29 1.84 13.38
N ALA A 107 -23.14 2.19 12.80
CA ALA A 107 -22.92 3.44 12.08
C ALA A 107 -23.49 3.45 10.65
N ASN A 108 -24.09 2.35 10.18
CA ASN A 108 -24.60 2.17 8.82
C ASN A 108 -23.54 2.46 7.73
N VAL A 109 -22.29 2.06 7.98
CA VAL A 109 -21.19 2.23 7.04
C VAL A 109 -21.45 1.46 5.75
N ASP A 110 -21.34 2.13 4.61
CA ASP A 110 -21.46 1.52 3.27
C ASP A 110 -20.13 1.49 2.51
N PHE A 111 -19.07 2.12 3.04
CA PHE A 111 -17.72 2.08 2.50
C PHE A 111 -16.66 2.09 3.58
N VAL A 112 -15.70 1.19 3.50
CA VAL A 112 -14.56 1.09 4.42
C VAL A 112 -13.26 1.26 3.63
N TYR A 113 -12.46 2.25 4.00
CA TYR A 113 -11.04 2.25 3.65
C TYR A 113 -10.24 1.58 4.77
N TYR A 114 -9.34 0.66 4.44
CA TYR A 114 -8.44 0.01 5.38
C TYR A 114 -6.98 0.29 5.00
N GLY A 115 -6.24 0.95 5.88
CA GLY A 115 -4.80 1.14 5.78
C GLY A 115 -4.04 0.07 6.54
N GLY A 116 -3.33 -0.80 5.83
CA GLY A 116 -2.56 -1.91 6.40
C GLY A 116 -2.34 -3.02 5.38
N TYR A 117 -2.18 -4.25 5.86
CA TYR A 117 -1.84 -5.40 5.02
C TYR A 117 -2.97 -6.43 4.84
N HIS A 118 -2.80 -7.29 3.83
CA HIS A 118 -3.77 -8.32 3.44
C HIS A 118 -4.20 -9.32 4.54
N PRO A 119 -3.39 -9.71 5.56
CA PRO A 119 -3.82 -10.73 6.53
C PRO A 119 -5.02 -10.28 7.36
N GLU A 120 -4.96 -9.06 7.91
CA GLU A 120 -6.04 -8.48 8.69
C GLU A 120 -7.22 -8.10 7.80
N LEU A 121 -7.00 -7.48 6.62
CA LEU A 121 -8.11 -7.15 5.72
C LEU A 121 -8.87 -8.39 5.26
N GLY A 122 -8.17 -9.49 4.94
CA GLY A 122 -8.80 -10.74 4.54
C GLY A 122 -9.74 -11.28 5.63
N GLN A 123 -9.33 -11.19 6.90
CA GLN A 123 -10.18 -11.57 8.03
C GLN A 123 -11.37 -10.63 8.22
N ILE A 124 -11.16 -9.31 8.10
CA ILE A 124 -12.21 -8.30 8.18
C ILE A 124 -13.26 -8.55 7.10
N LEU A 125 -12.85 -8.80 5.84
CA LEU A 125 -13.74 -9.09 4.72
C LEU A 125 -14.60 -10.33 4.99
N ARG A 126 -13.95 -11.45 5.36
CA ARG A 126 -14.64 -12.71 5.66
C ARG A 126 -15.70 -12.54 6.75
N GLN A 127 -15.29 -11.99 7.90
CA GLN A 127 -16.19 -11.81 9.04
C GLN A 127 -17.27 -10.78 8.76
N SER A 128 -16.99 -9.76 7.94
CA SER A 128 -17.99 -8.76 7.50
C SER A 128 -19.11 -9.44 6.70
N LYS A 129 -18.74 -10.33 5.76
CA LYS A 129 -19.71 -11.12 4.99
C LYS A 129 -20.52 -12.04 5.88
N GLU A 130 -19.89 -12.79 6.79
CA GLU A 130 -20.56 -13.68 7.76
C GLU A 130 -21.56 -12.92 8.65
N LYS A 131 -21.22 -11.69 9.04
CA LYS A 131 -22.06 -10.84 9.91
C LYS A 131 -23.03 -9.96 9.13
N GLY A 132 -23.10 -10.07 7.81
CA GLY A 132 -24.01 -9.30 6.96
C GLY A 132 -23.76 -7.79 6.96
N LEU A 133 -22.50 -7.36 6.98
CA LEU A 133 -22.12 -5.97 6.71
C LEU A 133 -22.01 -5.77 5.19
N ASN A 134 -22.91 -4.97 4.64
CA ASN A 134 -22.95 -4.67 3.20
C ASN A 134 -22.18 -3.38 2.89
N ALA A 135 -20.87 -3.38 3.14
CA ALA A 135 -19.98 -2.27 2.81
C ALA A 135 -19.05 -2.66 1.66
N LYS A 136 -18.71 -1.68 0.80
CA LYS A 136 -17.57 -1.82 -0.12
C LYS A 136 -16.28 -1.60 0.65
N PHE A 137 -15.23 -2.32 0.27
CA PHE A 137 -13.92 -2.19 0.89
C PHE A 137 -12.90 -1.67 -0.11
N MET A 138 -11.97 -0.87 0.40
CA MET A 138 -10.82 -0.39 -0.34
C MET A 138 -9.56 -0.41 0.53
N GLY A 139 -8.41 -0.72 -0.04
CA GLY A 139 -7.13 -0.64 0.67
C GLY A 139 -5.97 -0.21 -0.22
N PRO A 140 -4.78 -0.01 0.38
CA PRO A 140 -3.57 0.31 -0.35
C PRO A 140 -2.94 -0.93 -0.98
N GLU A 141 -1.82 -0.78 -1.68
CA GLU A 141 -1.13 -1.86 -2.37
C GLU A 141 -0.71 -3.01 -1.44
N GLY A 142 -0.48 -2.73 -0.15
CA GLY A 142 -0.17 -3.75 0.87
C GLY A 142 -1.27 -4.80 1.06
N VAL A 143 -2.49 -4.55 0.58
CA VAL A 143 -3.59 -5.53 0.57
C VAL A 143 -3.74 -6.29 -0.75
N GLY A 144 -3.13 -5.79 -1.83
CA GLY A 144 -3.20 -6.35 -3.18
C GLY A 144 -2.30 -7.56 -3.35
N ASN A 145 -2.63 -8.66 -2.66
CA ASN A 145 -1.85 -9.90 -2.65
C ASN A 145 -2.74 -11.11 -2.96
N GLU A 146 -2.21 -12.13 -3.65
CA GLU A 146 -2.94 -13.36 -3.99
C GLU A 146 -3.56 -14.08 -2.77
N SER A 147 -2.92 -14.01 -1.60
CA SER A 147 -3.39 -14.63 -0.37
C SER A 147 -4.66 -13.98 0.17
N ILE A 148 -5.03 -12.78 -0.26
CA ILE A 148 -6.26 -12.14 0.25
C ILE A 148 -7.50 -12.96 -0.09
N SER A 149 -7.57 -13.52 -1.30
CA SER A 149 -8.68 -14.38 -1.72
C SER A 149 -8.63 -15.74 -1.03
N GLN A 150 -7.45 -16.24 -0.65
CA GLN A 150 -7.32 -17.46 0.15
C GLN A 150 -7.88 -17.27 1.57
N ILE A 151 -7.71 -16.07 2.16
CA ILE A 151 -8.19 -15.75 3.50
C ILE A 151 -9.68 -15.40 3.50
N ALA A 152 -10.10 -14.53 2.58
CA ALA A 152 -11.43 -13.96 2.53
C ALA A 152 -12.45 -14.83 1.77
N GLY A 153 -11.99 -15.74 0.90
CA GLY A 153 -12.84 -16.45 -0.06
C GLY A 153 -13.63 -15.46 -0.92
N ASP A 154 -14.89 -15.80 -1.21
CA ASP A 154 -15.82 -14.96 -1.97
C ASP A 154 -16.12 -13.58 -1.33
N ALA A 155 -15.57 -13.27 -0.15
CA ALA A 155 -15.68 -11.94 0.45
C ALA A 155 -14.62 -10.96 -0.10
N SER A 156 -13.60 -11.41 -0.83
CA SER A 156 -12.66 -10.51 -1.52
C SER A 156 -13.21 -9.91 -2.80
N GLU A 157 -14.29 -10.48 -3.35
CA GLU A 157 -14.90 -10.00 -4.59
C GLU A 157 -15.35 -8.54 -4.47
N GLY A 158 -14.98 -7.71 -5.45
CA GLY A 158 -15.26 -6.29 -5.45
C GLY A 158 -14.38 -5.44 -4.51
N LEU A 159 -13.36 -6.01 -3.87
CA LEU A 159 -12.34 -5.24 -3.16
C LEU A 159 -11.64 -4.27 -4.12
N LEU A 160 -11.60 -3.00 -3.75
CA LEU A 160 -10.85 -1.97 -4.47
C LEU A 160 -9.45 -1.85 -3.88
N VAL A 161 -8.44 -1.66 -4.74
CA VAL A 161 -7.05 -1.51 -4.30
C VAL A 161 -6.37 -0.41 -5.12
N THR A 162 -5.64 0.49 -4.46
CA THR A 162 -4.68 1.36 -5.17
C THR A 162 -3.38 0.62 -5.38
N LEU A 163 -2.99 0.40 -6.63
CA LEU A 163 -1.70 -0.18 -7.01
C LEU A 163 -0.85 0.84 -7.78
N PRO A 164 0.48 0.67 -7.82
CA PRO A 164 1.29 1.24 -8.89
C PRO A 164 0.73 0.86 -10.28
N LYS A 165 1.19 1.55 -11.32
CA LYS A 165 0.88 1.14 -12.69
C LYS A 165 1.38 -0.28 -12.93
N SER A 166 0.69 -1.02 -13.81
CA SER A 166 1.12 -2.34 -14.27
C SER A 166 2.37 -2.24 -15.13
N PHE A 167 3.53 -2.28 -14.48
CA PHE A 167 4.83 -2.13 -15.14
C PHE A 167 5.13 -3.26 -16.13
N ASP A 168 4.55 -4.45 -15.93
CA ASP A 168 4.65 -5.60 -16.83
C ASP A 168 3.98 -5.38 -18.19
N GLN A 169 3.05 -4.43 -18.26
CA GLN A 169 2.33 -4.04 -19.47
C GLN A 169 3.01 -2.88 -20.22
N ASP A 170 4.04 -2.26 -19.63
CA ASP A 170 4.80 -1.21 -20.29
C ASP A 170 5.58 -1.81 -21.47
N PRO A 171 5.43 -1.30 -22.71
CA PRO A 171 6.21 -1.73 -23.85
C PRO A 171 7.73 -1.72 -23.61
N ALA A 172 8.23 -0.78 -22.80
CA ALA A 172 9.65 -0.69 -22.46
C ALA A 172 10.15 -1.88 -21.62
N ASN A 173 9.25 -2.59 -20.94
CA ASN A 173 9.59 -3.70 -20.05
C ASN A 173 9.38 -5.09 -20.68
N GLN A 174 8.86 -5.18 -21.92
CA GLN A 174 8.45 -6.47 -22.50
C GLN A 174 9.54 -7.54 -22.48
N ALA A 175 10.79 -7.19 -22.83
CA ALA A 175 11.90 -8.14 -22.80
C ALA A 175 12.18 -8.67 -21.37
N LEU A 176 12.06 -7.81 -20.35
CA LEU A 176 12.20 -8.20 -18.96
C LEU A 176 11.01 -9.06 -18.50
N THR A 177 9.79 -8.70 -18.88
CA THR A 177 8.57 -9.48 -18.62
C THR A 177 8.70 -10.89 -19.19
N GLU A 178 9.19 -11.04 -20.42
CA GLU A 178 9.42 -12.33 -21.07
C GLU A 178 10.49 -13.16 -20.35
N ALA A 179 11.56 -12.51 -19.87
CA ALA A 179 12.62 -13.17 -19.11
C ALA A 179 12.10 -13.75 -17.77
N PHE A 180 11.23 -13.04 -17.05
CA PHE A 180 10.56 -13.56 -15.85
C PHE A 180 9.67 -14.77 -16.18
N LYS A 181 8.85 -14.66 -17.22
CA LYS A 181 7.97 -15.76 -17.67
C LYS A 181 8.76 -17.01 -18.07
N ALA A 182 9.88 -16.86 -18.76
CA ALA A 182 10.76 -17.97 -19.15
C ALA A 182 11.31 -18.73 -17.93
N LYS A 183 11.47 -18.05 -16.78
CA LYS A 183 11.86 -18.64 -15.49
C LYS A 183 10.69 -19.16 -14.67
N LYS A 184 9.46 -19.04 -15.18
CA LYS A 184 8.21 -19.36 -14.47
C LYS A 184 8.00 -18.51 -13.20
N GLU A 185 8.50 -17.29 -13.21
CA GLU A 185 8.27 -16.29 -12.17
C GLU A 185 7.09 -15.41 -12.59
N ASP A 186 6.32 -14.91 -11.62
CA ASP A 186 5.20 -13.99 -11.89
C ASP A 186 5.71 -12.54 -12.02
N PRO A 187 5.67 -11.94 -13.23
CA PRO A 187 6.11 -10.56 -13.41
C PRO A 187 5.06 -9.54 -12.97
N SER A 188 3.81 -9.93 -12.68
CA SER A 188 2.71 -8.99 -12.46
C SER A 188 2.75 -8.30 -11.10
N GLY A 189 3.60 -8.78 -10.18
CA GLY A 189 3.71 -8.25 -8.83
C GLY A 189 4.11 -6.77 -8.81
N PRO A 190 3.45 -5.91 -8.00
CA PRO A 190 3.66 -4.47 -8.01
C PRO A 190 5.08 -4.04 -7.61
N PHE A 191 5.83 -4.93 -6.95
CA PHE A 191 7.18 -4.68 -6.44
C PHE A 191 8.29 -5.31 -7.29
N VAL A 192 7.96 -6.10 -8.32
CA VAL A 192 8.95 -6.79 -9.17
C VAL A 192 9.84 -5.77 -9.89
N TYR A 193 9.23 -4.83 -10.61
CA TYR A 193 9.97 -3.81 -11.37
C TYR A 193 10.63 -2.76 -10.48
N PRO A 194 9.98 -2.22 -9.42
CA PRO A 194 10.69 -1.36 -8.46
C PRO A 194 11.93 -2.02 -7.85
N SER A 195 11.89 -3.32 -7.56
CA SER A 195 13.06 -4.07 -7.06
C SER A 195 14.14 -4.21 -8.13
N TYR A 196 13.76 -4.48 -9.38
CA TYR A 196 14.69 -4.51 -10.51
C TYR A 196 15.36 -3.15 -10.72
N SER A 197 14.57 -2.06 -10.72
CA SER A 197 15.06 -0.69 -10.81
C SER A 197 15.96 -0.30 -9.64
N ALA A 198 15.73 -0.81 -8.44
CA ALA A 198 16.59 -0.52 -7.30
C ALA A 198 18.04 -1.00 -7.55
N VAL A 199 18.19 -2.18 -8.15
CA VAL A 199 19.51 -2.70 -8.57
C VAL A 199 20.08 -1.87 -9.72
N GLN A 200 19.26 -1.52 -10.73
CA GLN A 200 19.72 -0.71 -11.86
C GLN A 200 20.25 0.65 -11.41
N VAL A 201 19.55 1.35 -10.51
CA VAL A 201 19.97 2.67 -10.02
C VAL A 201 21.31 2.59 -9.28
N ILE A 202 21.53 1.55 -8.47
CA ILE A 202 22.83 1.35 -7.80
C ILE A 202 23.92 1.10 -8.83
N ALA A 203 23.69 0.21 -9.81
CA ALA A 203 24.66 -0.11 -10.85
C ALA A 203 25.02 1.12 -11.72
N ASP A 204 24.01 1.90 -12.11
CA ASP A 204 24.17 3.13 -12.87
C ASP A 204 24.92 4.19 -12.05
N GLY A 205 24.64 4.31 -10.76
CA GLY A 205 25.38 5.17 -9.84
C GLY A 205 26.86 4.81 -9.74
N ILE A 206 27.19 3.53 -9.58
CA ILE A 206 28.57 3.01 -9.58
C ILE A 206 29.27 3.33 -10.90
N ALA A 207 28.61 3.08 -12.03
CA ALA A 207 29.16 3.36 -13.36
C ALA A 207 29.42 4.85 -13.57
N ALA A 208 28.50 5.72 -13.16
CA ALA A 208 28.61 7.17 -13.27
C ALA A 208 29.73 7.72 -12.36
N ALA A 209 29.81 7.24 -11.12
CA ALA A 209 30.84 7.62 -10.16
C ALA A 209 32.22 7.04 -10.49
N LYS A 210 32.27 5.98 -11.32
CA LYS A 210 33.46 5.15 -11.56
C LYS A 210 34.08 4.67 -10.24
N SER A 211 33.23 4.34 -9.28
CA SER A 211 33.62 4.04 -7.91
C SER A 211 32.53 3.25 -7.22
N GLU A 212 32.95 2.36 -6.32
CA GLU A 212 32.05 1.64 -5.40
C GLU A 212 31.97 2.34 -4.03
N ASP A 213 32.62 3.49 -3.88
CA ASP A 213 32.54 4.31 -2.67
C ASP A 213 31.12 4.86 -2.49
N THR A 214 30.48 4.49 -1.39
CA THR A 214 29.08 4.83 -1.12
C THR A 214 28.79 6.33 -1.22
N ALA A 215 29.65 7.19 -0.67
CA ALA A 215 29.41 8.63 -0.68
C ALA A 215 29.52 9.24 -2.09
N LYS A 216 30.23 8.60 -3.01
CA LYS A 216 30.29 9.02 -4.43
C LYS A 216 29.16 8.47 -5.28
N VAL A 217 28.64 7.30 -4.92
CA VAL A 217 27.54 6.63 -5.62
C VAL A 217 26.20 7.28 -5.28
N ALA A 218 26.02 7.76 -4.05
CA ALA A 218 24.83 8.48 -3.57
C ALA A 218 24.75 9.92 -4.11
#